data_AF-A0A926YIY1-F1
#
_entry.id   AF-A0A926YIY1-F1
#
_cell.length_a   1.000
_cell.length_b   1.000
_cell.length_c   1.000
_cell.angle_alpha   90.00
_cell.angle_beta   90.00
_cell.angle_gamma   90.00
#
_symmetry.space_group_name_H-M   'P 1'
#
loop_
_entity.id
_entity.type
_entity.pdbx_description
1 polymer ?
#
loop_
_entity_poly.entity_id
_entity_poly.type
_entity_poly.pdbx_seq_one_letter_code
_entity_poly.pdbx_strand_id
1 'polypeptide(L)'
;MLRKLGRYGLLAIALMLAISLTNCTGSNPVQSPTGQSNSASVPQGALVYGAGGQPVNLEPGNITDGNSITVQDQIYNRLIEFKP
;
A
#
# COMPACT_ATOMS: atom_id res chain seq x y z
N MET A 1 -30.32 43.74 11.32
CA MET A 1 -30.31 42.26 11.14
C MET A 1 -29.37 41.79 10.02
N LEU A 2 -29.14 42.55 8.95
CA LEU A 2 -28.25 42.20 7.82
C LEU A 2 -26.79 41.83 8.18
N ARG A 3 -26.20 42.48 9.20
CA ARG A 3 -24.82 42.20 9.65
C ARG A 3 -24.63 40.82 10.30
N LYS A 4 -25.68 40.25 10.89
CA LYS A 4 -25.63 38.90 11.48
C LYS A 4 -25.74 37.84 10.37
N LEU A 5 -26.63 38.07 9.39
CA LEU A 5 -26.78 37.22 8.20
C LEU A 5 -25.47 37.09 7.39
N GLY A 6 -24.74 38.19 7.21
CA GLY A 6 -23.44 38.18 6.52
C GLY A 6 -22.35 37.39 7.25
N ARG A 7 -22.35 37.41 8.59
CA ARG A 7 -21.40 36.63 9.40
C ARG A 7 -21.69 35.13 9.34
N TYR A 8 -22.96 34.73 9.35
CA TYR A 8 -23.34 33.32 9.17
C TYR A 8 -23.05 32.83 7.75
N GLY A 9 -23.24 33.68 6.73
CA GLY A 9 -22.86 33.36 5.35
C GLY A 9 -21.36 33.11 5.18
N LEU A 10 -20.52 33.95 5.79
CA LEU A 10 -19.06 33.78 5.73
C LEU A 10 -18.60 32.50 6.46
N LEU A 11 -19.24 32.16 7.58
CA LEU A 11 -18.95 30.95 8.35
C LEU A 11 -19.37 29.67 7.59
N ALA A 12 -20.50 29.72 6.88
CA ALA A 12 -20.96 28.61 6.03
C ALA A 12 -20.01 28.35 4.83
N ILE A 13 -19.48 29.40 4.21
CA ILE A 13 -18.52 29.28 3.11
C ILE A 13 -17.21 28.66 3.61
N ALA A 14 -16.70 29.10 4.78
CA ALA A 14 -15.49 28.53 5.37
C ALA A 14 -15.64 27.04 5.72
N LEU A 15 -16.82 26.64 6.23
CA LEU A 15 -17.13 25.23 6.54
C LEU A 15 -17.13 24.35 5.28
N MET A 16 -17.76 24.82 4.19
CA MET A 16 -17.79 24.11 2.92
C MET A 16 -16.40 23.95 2.29
N LEU A 17 -15.56 24.98 2.44
CA LEU A 17 -14.18 24.92 1.97
C LEU A 17 -13.38 23.86 2.75
N ALA A 18 -13.49 23.83 4.09
CA ALA A 18 -12.79 22.83 4.91
C ALA A 18 -13.18 21.37 4.56
N ILE A 19 -14.46 21.11 4.29
CA ILE A 19 -14.94 19.78 3.88
C ILE A 19 -14.34 19.38 2.52
N SER A 20 -14.25 20.34 1.58
CA SER A 20 -13.69 20.10 0.24
C SER A 20 -12.18 19.80 0.28
N LEU A 21 -11.43 20.43 1.19
CA LEU A 21 -9.99 20.16 1.37
C LEU A 21 -9.70 18.84 2.09
N THR A 22 -10.61 18.34 2.94
CA THR A 22 -10.38 17.11 3.73
C THR A 22 -10.43 15.84 2.87
N ASN A 23 -10.94 15.91 1.63
CA ASN A 23 -10.98 14.79 0.70
C ASN A 23 -10.21 15.03 -0.61
N CYS A 24 -9.40 16.10 -0.70
CA CYS A 24 -8.48 16.26 -1.82
C CYS A 24 -7.26 15.36 -1.60
N THR A 25 -7.48 14.04 -1.68
CA THR A 25 -6.39 13.07 -1.85
C THR A 25 -5.94 13.19 -3.29
N GLY A 26 -4.83 13.90 -3.49
CA GLY A 26 -4.12 13.89 -4.76
C GLY A 26 -3.60 12.47 -4.98
N SER A 27 -4.37 11.66 -5.71
CA SER A 27 -3.88 10.44 -6.33
C SER A 27 -2.70 10.83 -7.21
N ASN A 28 -1.47 10.68 -6.74
CA ASN A 28 -0.30 10.75 -7.61
C ASN A 28 -0.49 9.64 -8.65
N PRO A 29 -0.68 9.93 -9.95
CA PRO A 29 -0.68 8.87 -10.94
C PRO A 29 0.77 8.43 -11.11
N VAL A 30 1.17 7.39 -10.38
CA VAL A 30 2.34 6.60 -10.78
C VAL A 30 1.90 5.86 -12.04
N GLN A 31 2.19 6.46 -13.19
CA GLN A 31 2.09 5.78 -14.48
C GLN A 31 3.01 4.57 -14.45
N SER A 32 2.43 3.41 -14.71
CA SER A 32 3.14 2.22 -15.18
C SER A 32 2.23 1.46 -16.15
N PRO A 33 2.81 0.73 -17.11
CA PRO A 33 2.23 0.55 -18.43
C PRO A 33 1.03 -0.39 -18.40
N THR A 34 0.13 -0.13 -19.35
CA THR A 34 -1.09 -0.85 -19.68
C THR A 34 -1.01 -2.37 -19.54
N GLY A 35 -1.87 -2.92 -18.69
CA GLY A 35 -2.15 -4.35 -18.55
C GLY A 35 -3.46 -4.56 -17.78
N GLN A 36 -4.58 -4.23 -18.42
CA GLN A 36 -5.93 -4.35 -17.86
C GLN A 36 -6.28 -5.84 -17.69
N SER A 37 -6.33 -6.31 -16.44
CA SER A 37 -6.91 -7.60 -16.07
C SER A 37 -7.85 -7.38 -14.90
N ASN A 38 -9.15 -7.61 -15.12
CA ASN A 38 -10.20 -7.53 -14.12
C ASN A 38 -10.09 -8.73 -13.16
N SER A 39 -9.14 -8.67 -12.23
CA SER A 39 -9.16 -9.39 -10.96
C SER A 39 -9.24 -8.32 -9.88
N ALA A 40 -9.97 -8.56 -8.78
CA ALA A 40 -9.96 -7.64 -7.65
C ALA A 40 -8.51 -7.37 -7.26
N SER A 41 -7.99 -6.20 -7.64
CA SER A 41 -6.57 -5.90 -7.55
C SER A 41 -6.25 -5.75 -6.07
N VAL A 42 -5.43 -6.65 -5.54
CA VAL A 42 -4.79 -6.42 -4.24
C VAL A 42 -4.13 -5.05 -4.33
N PRO A 43 -4.41 -4.12 -3.39
CA PRO A 43 -3.82 -2.79 -3.43
C PRO A 43 -2.31 -2.91 -3.60
N GLN A 44 -1.78 -2.29 -4.65
CA GLN A 44 -0.34 -2.25 -4.86
C GLN A 44 0.27 -1.47 -3.70
N GLY A 45 1.03 -2.16 -2.85
CA GLY A 45 1.56 -1.61 -1.62
C GLY A 45 2.84 -2.33 -1.20
N ALA A 46 3.56 -1.75 -0.25
CA ALA A 46 4.74 -2.37 0.33
C ALA A 46 4.34 -3.18 1.58
N LEU A 47 4.72 -4.46 1.62
CA LEU A 47 4.64 -5.29 2.82
C LEU A 47 5.96 -5.18 3.59
N VAL A 48 5.89 -4.75 4.85
CA VAL A 48 7.04 -4.79 5.76
C VAL A 48 6.91 -6.03 6.65
N TYR A 49 7.84 -6.97 6.50
CA TYR A 49 7.91 -8.18 7.30
C TYR A 49 9.10 -8.13 8.26
N GLY A 50 8.85 -8.39 9.55
CA GLY A 50 9.89 -8.47 10.58
C GLY A 50 10.26 -9.92 10.88
N ALA A 51 11.54 -10.27 10.70
CA ALA A 51 12.07 -11.59 11.03
C ALA A 51 12.81 -11.59 12.38
N GLY A 52 12.87 -12.74 13.04
CA GLY A 52 13.59 -12.89 14.32
C GLY A 52 15.12 -12.86 14.20
N GLY A 53 15.66 -12.87 12.98
CA GLY A 53 17.09 -12.81 12.69
C GLY A 53 17.36 -12.67 11.20
N GLN A 54 18.63 -12.56 10.83
CA GLN A 54 19.05 -12.49 9.44
C GLN A 54 19.13 -13.90 8.82
N PRO A 55 18.89 -14.06 7.51
CA PRO A 55 19.26 -15.26 6.76
C PRO A 55 20.75 -15.56 6.90
N VAL A 56 21.11 -16.81 7.14
CA VAL A 56 22.51 -17.25 7.30
C VAL A 56 23.15 -17.62 5.96
N ASN A 57 22.37 -18.18 5.04
CA ASN A 57 22.82 -18.57 3.70
C ASN A 57 21.66 -18.47 2.70
N LEU A 58 21.95 -18.18 1.43
CA LEU A 58 20.95 -18.15 0.36
C LEU A 58 21.28 -19.09 -0.80
N GLU A 59 22.30 -19.95 -0.64
CA GLU A 59 22.62 -21.01 -1.60
C GLU A 59 21.61 -22.17 -1.50
N PRO A 60 20.82 -22.47 -2.55
CA PRO A 60 19.89 -23.60 -2.56
C PRO A 60 20.60 -24.93 -2.28
N GLY A 61 19.98 -25.78 -1.46
CA GLY A 61 20.54 -27.08 -1.08
C GLY A 61 21.57 -27.05 0.05
N ASN A 62 21.99 -25.86 0.50
CA ASN A 62 22.90 -25.68 1.64
C ASN A 62 22.29 -24.77 2.73
N ILE A 63 21.00 -24.94 3.01
CA ILE A 63 20.26 -24.18 4.02
C ILE A 63 19.56 -25.13 4.98
N THR A 64 19.57 -24.76 6.26
CA THR A 64 18.92 -25.53 7.34
C THR A 64 18.10 -24.65 8.30
N ASP A 65 18.14 -23.33 8.16
CA ASP A 65 17.43 -22.39 9.03
C ASP A 65 16.18 -21.80 8.35
N GLY A 66 15.17 -21.46 9.17
CA GLY A 66 13.88 -20.98 8.66
C GLY A 66 13.92 -19.56 8.08
N ASN A 67 14.80 -18.69 8.56
CA ASN A 67 14.89 -17.31 8.08
C ASN A 67 15.40 -17.29 6.63
N SER A 68 16.41 -18.11 6.33
CA SER A 68 16.92 -18.30 4.97
C SER A 68 15.90 -18.95 4.02
N ILE A 69 15.16 -19.97 4.49
CA ILE A 69 14.09 -20.62 3.69
C ILE A 69 13.00 -19.61 3.34
N THR A 70 12.58 -18.78 4.30
CA THR A 70 11.53 -17.76 4.09
C THR A 70 11.89 -16.80 2.96
N VAL A 71 13.16 -16.37 2.88
CA VAL A 71 13.62 -15.49 1.81
C VAL A 71 13.79 -16.25 0.50
N GLN A 72 14.29 -17.49 0.53
CA GLN A 72 14.43 -18.30 -0.69
C GLN A 72 13.10 -18.54 -1.40
N ASP A 73 12.04 -18.87 -0.65
CA ASP A 73 10.71 -19.12 -1.21
C ASP A 73 10.11 -17.87 -1.89
N GLN A 74 10.67 -16.68 -1.65
CA GLN A 74 10.25 -15.43 -2.29
C GLN A 74 11.03 -15.10 -3.58
N ILE A 75 12.24 -15.63 -3.75
CA ILE A 75 13.18 -15.23 -4.82
C ILE A 75 13.51 -16.34 -5.81
N TYR A 76 13.28 -17.62 -5.45
CA TYR A 76 13.55 -18.77 -6.30
C TYR A 76 12.28 -19.57 -6.57
N ASN A 77 12.16 -20.07 -7.80
CA ASN A 77 11.11 -21.01 -8.18
C ASN A 77 11.51 -22.44 -7.82
N ARG A 78 10.51 -23.29 -7.57
CA ARG A 78 10.69 -24.70 -7.24
C ARG A 78 9.94 -25.57 -8.23
N LEU A 79 10.33 -26.85 -8.35
CA LEU A 79 9.62 -27.82 -9.19
C LEU A 79 8.19 -28.08 -8.71
N ILE A 80 7.99 -28.01 -7.39
CA ILE A 80 6.69 -28.10 -6.73
C ILE A 80 6.59 -27.02 -5.66
N GLU A 81 5.38 -26.50 -5.50
CA GLU A 81 5.04 -25.47 -4.53
C GLU A 81 3.80 -25.91 -3.73
N PHE A 82 3.73 -25.46 -2.49
CA PHE A 82 2.52 -25.63 -1.68
C PHE A 82 1.58 -24.47 -1.98
N LYS A 83 0.33 -24.80 -2.29
CA LYS A 83 -0.70 -23.77 -2.44
C LYS A 83 -0.84 -23.00 -1.11
N PRO A 84 -0.81 -21.65 -1.12
CA PRO A 84 -1.03 -20.84 0.07
C PRO A 84 -2.45 -21.01 0.64
#